data_AF-A0A1V3ZYK8-F1
#
_entry.id   AF-A0A1V3ZYK8-F1
#
_cell.length_a   1.000
_cell.length_b   1.000
_cell.length_c   1.000
_cell.angle_alpha   90.00
_cell.angle_beta   90.00
_cell.angle_gamma   90.00
#
_symmetry.space_group_name_H-M   'P 1'
#
loop_
_entity.id
_entity.type
_entity.pdbx_description
1 polymer ?
#
loop_
_entity_poly.entity_id
_entity_poly.type
_entity_poly.pdbx_seq_one_letter_code
_entity_poly.pdbx_strand_id
1 'polypeptide(L)'
;MVSSPHEAMHRVFQQDPTLFARVFRTLGMPVDDPVAVTVLPTDLTETSPVERRVDTLLRVTGKEEESFLLAVEAQGRKDPAKPRAWAYYVTYLANKYALPTVLMVVCQDRRTATWAAEPRRMGIPQCPTVTVQPLVVGPHNMPLITDPEQAGTDIPLTVLSAVTHAADPDIGTILKALSTALRGVTEDEANAYVELTAQGLSKSRAAEQWRNLVAADLSFFTSPLSESIRDE
;
A
#
# COMPACT_ATOMS: atom_id res chain seq x y z
N MET A 1 31.70 22.31 -3.81
CA MET A 1 32.37 22.66 -5.09
C MET A 1 32.57 21.37 -5.85
N VAL A 2 32.04 21.26 -7.06
CA VAL A 2 32.24 20.07 -7.91
C VAL A 2 33.71 20.05 -8.33
N SER A 3 34.39 18.92 -8.17
CA SER A 3 35.81 18.83 -8.52
C SER A 3 35.98 18.62 -10.03
N SER A 4 37.08 19.09 -10.62
CA SER A 4 37.37 18.87 -12.04
C SER A 4 37.35 17.39 -12.45
N PRO A 5 37.83 16.44 -11.61
CA PRO A 5 37.64 15.01 -11.88
C PRO A 5 36.16 14.59 -11.90
N HIS A 6 35.32 15.11 -10.99
CA HIS A 6 33.88 14.81 -10.99
C HIS A 6 33.20 15.29 -12.27
N GLU A 7 33.51 16.50 -12.71
CA GLU A 7 32.94 17.06 -13.93
C GLU A 7 33.34 16.27 -15.18
N ALA A 8 34.63 15.87 -15.27
CA ALA A 8 35.13 15.06 -16.38
C ALA A 8 34.39 13.70 -16.50
N MET A 9 34.05 13.07 -15.35
CA MET A 9 33.39 11.76 -15.33
C MET A 9 32.02 11.74 -16.02
N HIS A 10 31.23 12.82 -15.95
CA HIS A 10 29.92 12.87 -16.62
C HIS A 10 29.94 13.65 -17.94
N ARG A 11 30.79 14.67 -18.09
CA ARG A 11 30.87 15.45 -19.34
C ARG A 11 31.30 14.62 -20.55
N VAL A 12 32.09 13.56 -20.36
CA VAL A 12 32.45 12.65 -21.46
C VAL A 12 31.22 12.02 -22.13
N PHE A 13 30.16 11.74 -21.37
CA PHE A 13 28.88 11.24 -21.90
C PHE A 13 28.04 12.34 -22.56
N GLN A 14 28.21 13.60 -22.16
CA GLN A 14 27.55 14.72 -22.85
C GLN A 14 28.22 15.00 -24.21
N GLN A 15 29.54 14.82 -24.30
CA GLN A 15 30.31 15.05 -25.53
C GLN A 15 30.12 13.93 -26.56
N ASP A 16 30.08 12.67 -26.12
CA ASP A 16 29.69 11.54 -26.97
C ASP A 16 28.61 10.72 -26.25
N PRO A 17 27.32 11.03 -26.46
CA PRO A 17 26.23 10.29 -25.83
C PRO A 17 26.21 8.81 -26.18
N THR A 18 26.71 8.40 -27.36
CA THR A 18 26.76 6.99 -27.77
C THR A 18 27.80 6.17 -26.99
N LEU A 19 28.66 6.83 -26.20
CA LEU A 19 29.62 6.19 -25.31
C LEU A 19 28.96 5.18 -24.37
N PHE A 20 27.69 5.39 -23.96
CA PHE A 20 26.99 4.46 -23.08
C PHE A 20 27.01 3.03 -23.63
N ALA A 21 26.81 2.85 -24.94
CA ALA A 21 26.73 1.52 -25.54
C ALA A 21 28.08 0.79 -25.47
N ARG A 22 29.18 1.52 -25.68
CA ARG A 22 30.54 0.98 -25.52
C ARG A 22 30.82 0.63 -24.05
N VAL A 23 30.42 1.48 -23.11
CA VAL A 23 30.58 1.20 -21.66
C VAL A 23 29.79 -0.05 -21.26
N PHE A 24 28.53 -0.17 -21.68
CA PHE A 24 27.70 -1.34 -21.37
C PHE A 24 28.34 -2.63 -21.89
N ARG A 25 28.82 -2.63 -23.14
CA ARG A 25 29.54 -3.78 -23.73
C ARG A 25 30.82 -4.11 -22.96
N THR A 26 31.60 -3.11 -22.56
CA THR A 26 32.80 -3.31 -21.73
C THR A 26 32.46 -3.93 -20.38
N LEU A 27 31.29 -3.63 -19.81
CA LEU A 27 30.77 -4.22 -18.57
C LEU A 27 30.08 -5.58 -18.77
N GLY A 28 30.14 -6.16 -19.98
CA GLY A 28 29.50 -7.45 -20.28
C GLY A 28 27.97 -7.39 -20.39
N MET A 29 27.39 -6.19 -20.49
CA MET A 29 25.96 -5.99 -20.69
C MET A 29 25.67 -5.75 -22.18
N PRO A 30 25.10 -6.73 -22.91
CA PRO A 30 24.76 -6.52 -24.31
C PRO A 30 23.63 -5.49 -24.41
N VAL A 31 23.87 -4.44 -25.20
CA VAL A 31 22.88 -3.44 -25.58
C VAL A 31 22.96 -3.21 -27.07
N ASP A 32 21.81 -3.10 -27.72
CA ASP A 32 21.71 -2.78 -29.14
C ASP A 32 22.24 -1.36 -29.39
N ASP A 33 22.72 -1.12 -30.61
CA ASP A 33 23.15 0.23 -30.98
C ASP A 33 21.92 1.17 -31.03
N PRO A 34 22.02 2.38 -30.44
CA PRO A 34 20.89 3.28 -30.35
C PRO A 34 20.54 3.87 -31.72
N VAL A 35 19.24 3.94 -32.03
CA VAL A 35 18.74 4.69 -33.20
C VAL A 35 18.90 6.21 -33.01
N ALA A 36 18.76 6.68 -31.77
CA ALA A 36 18.96 8.08 -31.39
C ALA A 36 19.34 8.18 -29.91
N VAL A 37 20.13 9.20 -29.56
CA VAL A 37 20.47 9.53 -28.17
C VAL A 37 20.28 11.04 -27.99
N THR A 38 19.41 11.41 -27.05
CA THR A 38 19.11 12.81 -26.73
C THR A 38 19.57 13.11 -25.31
N VAL A 39 20.38 14.15 -25.15
CA VAL A 39 20.72 14.66 -23.82
C VAL A 39 19.53 15.43 -23.27
N LEU A 40 19.00 15.00 -22.12
CA LEU A 40 17.91 15.67 -21.41
C LEU A 40 18.48 16.60 -20.32
N PRO A 41 17.71 17.63 -19.89
CA PRO A 41 18.08 18.45 -18.75
C PRO A 41 18.38 17.59 -17.52
N THR A 42 19.49 17.90 -16.82
CA THR A 42 19.90 17.21 -15.59
C THR A 42 19.27 17.83 -14.34
N ASP A 43 18.67 19.01 -14.48
CA ASP A 43 17.88 19.62 -13.42
C ASP A 43 16.54 18.87 -13.33
N LEU A 44 16.37 18.13 -12.25
CA LEU A 44 15.16 17.37 -11.95
C LEU A 44 14.20 18.17 -11.05
N THR A 45 14.42 19.48 -10.90
CA THR A 45 13.56 20.36 -10.11
C THR A 45 12.20 20.51 -10.80
N GLU A 46 11.16 20.13 -10.08
CA GLU A 46 9.77 20.28 -10.53
C GLU A 46 9.23 21.64 -10.05
N THR A 47 8.68 22.43 -10.97
CA THR A 47 8.13 23.76 -10.67
C THR A 47 6.76 23.71 -10.00
N SER A 48 6.08 22.57 -10.11
CA SER A 48 4.83 22.27 -9.40
C SER A 48 5.05 21.21 -8.31
N PRO A 49 4.32 21.27 -7.19
CA PRO A 49 4.35 20.21 -6.21
C PRO A 49 4.00 18.86 -6.87
N VAL A 50 4.93 17.91 -6.83
CA VAL A 50 4.64 16.51 -7.20
C VAL A 50 3.81 15.92 -6.08
N GLU A 51 2.49 16.11 -6.17
CA GLU A 51 1.57 15.61 -5.17
C GLU A 51 1.42 14.09 -5.32
N ARG A 52 2.06 13.40 -4.39
CA ARG A 52 2.13 11.95 -4.33
C ARG A 52 1.89 11.56 -2.89
N ARG A 53 0.64 11.22 -2.59
CA ARG A 53 0.17 10.89 -1.25
C ARG A 53 0.10 9.37 -1.09
N VAL A 54 0.64 8.88 0.01
CA VAL A 54 0.37 7.53 0.51
C VAL A 54 -0.88 7.58 1.37
N ASP A 55 -1.65 6.49 1.38
CA ASP A 55 -2.90 6.44 2.16
C ASP A 55 -2.62 6.48 3.67
N THR A 56 -1.54 5.83 4.12
CA THR A 56 -1.06 5.92 5.51
C THR A 56 0.46 5.83 5.55
N LEU A 57 1.09 6.65 6.39
CA LEU A 57 2.54 6.63 6.65
C LEU A 57 2.80 6.59 8.15
N LEU A 58 3.47 5.54 8.60
CA LEU A 58 3.84 5.36 10.00
C LEU A 58 5.36 5.33 10.13
N ARG A 59 5.88 5.91 11.21
CA ARG A 59 7.24 5.64 11.68
C ARG A 59 7.14 4.62 12.80
N VAL A 60 7.79 3.49 12.61
CA VAL A 60 7.89 2.42 13.61
C VAL A 60 9.26 2.53 14.26
N THR A 61 9.29 2.62 15.59
CA THR A 61 10.53 2.64 16.37
C THR A 61 10.64 1.30 17.10
N GLY A 62 11.60 0.47 16.68
CA GLY A 62 11.90 -0.81 17.31
C GLY A 62 12.73 -0.66 18.60
N LYS A 63 13.04 -1.81 19.20
CA LYS A 63 14.08 -1.88 20.25
C LYS A 63 15.44 -1.61 19.59
N GLU A 64 16.40 -1.08 20.36
CA GLU A 64 17.77 -0.78 19.88
C GLU A 64 17.85 0.25 18.73
N GLU A 65 16.94 1.23 18.73
CA GLU A 65 16.92 2.37 17.76
C GLU A 65 16.69 1.98 16.28
N GLU A 66 16.42 0.71 15.98
CA GLU A 66 16.04 0.27 14.64
C GLU A 66 14.66 0.82 14.26
N SER A 67 14.65 1.96 13.57
CA SER A 67 13.45 2.61 13.07
C SER A 67 13.23 2.32 11.59
N PHE A 68 11.98 2.16 11.17
CA PHE A 68 11.61 2.09 9.76
C PHE A 68 10.32 2.86 9.48
N LEU A 69 10.07 3.16 8.23
CA LEU A 69 8.81 3.72 7.76
C LEU A 69 7.92 2.62 7.20
N LEU A 70 6.64 2.64 7.53
CA LEU A 70 5.62 1.78 6.92
C LEU A 70 4.67 2.66 6.11
N ALA A 71 4.74 2.56 4.79
CA ALA A 71 3.75 3.12 3.89
C ALA A 71 2.68 2.06 3.61
N VAL A 72 1.41 2.38 3.85
CA VAL A 72 0.27 1.49 3.57
C VAL A 72 -0.54 2.08 2.43
N GLU A 73 -0.92 1.22 1.48
CA GLU A 73 -1.77 1.55 0.34
C GLU A 73 -2.95 0.56 0.28
N ALA A 74 -4.16 1.06 0.07
CA ALA A 74 -5.30 0.22 -0.27
C ALA A 74 -5.40 0.04 -1.79
N GLN A 75 -5.57 -1.20 -2.25
CA GLN A 75 -5.68 -1.50 -3.67
C GLN A 75 -6.88 -2.41 -3.98
N GLY A 76 -7.92 -1.83 -4.59
CA GLY A 76 -9.14 -2.56 -4.96
C GLY A 76 -9.11 -3.24 -6.34
N ARG A 77 -8.18 -2.87 -7.22
CA ARG A 77 -8.05 -3.48 -8.56
C ARG A 77 -6.62 -3.36 -9.09
N LYS A 78 -6.26 -4.14 -10.10
CA LYS A 78 -4.97 -4.00 -10.80
C LYS A 78 -4.84 -2.61 -11.43
N ASP A 79 -3.71 -1.94 -11.21
CA ASP A 79 -3.39 -0.64 -11.81
C ASP A 79 -1.93 -0.62 -12.29
N PRO A 80 -1.67 -0.70 -13.60
CA PRO A 80 -0.31 -0.72 -14.15
C PRO A 80 0.56 0.50 -13.80
N ALA A 81 -0.03 1.64 -13.42
CA ALA A 81 0.71 2.83 -13.05
C ALA A 81 1.21 2.80 -11.59
N LYS A 82 0.52 2.07 -10.71
CA LYS A 82 0.82 2.02 -9.26
C LYS A 82 2.25 1.58 -8.94
N PRO A 83 2.86 0.56 -9.58
CA PRO A 83 4.25 0.18 -9.31
C PRO A 83 5.27 1.33 -9.43
N ARG A 84 5.10 2.22 -10.42
CA ARG A 84 5.99 3.38 -10.58
C ARG A 84 5.80 4.40 -9.46
N ALA A 85 4.54 4.64 -9.06
CA ALA A 85 4.22 5.49 -7.93
C ALA A 85 4.79 4.91 -6.61
N TRP A 86 4.61 3.61 -6.37
CA TRP A 86 5.15 2.91 -5.22
C TRP A 86 6.68 2.99 -5.15
N ALA A 87 7.37 2.75 -6.26
CA ALA A 87 8.82 2.91 -6.32
C ALA A 87 9.23 4.34 -5.94
N TYR A 88 8.55 5.35 -6.48
CA TYR A 88 8.79 6.75 -6.13
C TYR A 88 8.58 7.00 -4.64
N TYR A 89 7.48 6.52 -4.04
CA TYR A 89 7.18 6.70 -2.62
C TYR A 89 8.29 6.11 -1.75
N VAL A 90 8.64 4.85 -1.99
CA VAL A 90 9.66 4.14 -1.18
C VAL A 90 11.01 4.83 -1.29
N THR A 91 11.47 5.17 -2.49
CA THR A 91 12.78 5.82 -2.66
C THR A 91 12.80 7.25 -2.11
N TYR A 92 11.71 8.00 -2.27
CA TYR A 92 11.58 9.35 -1.73
C TYR A 92 11.58 9.34 -0.21
N LEU A 93 10.77 8.47 0.41
CA LEU A 93 10.67 8.35 1.86
C LEU A 93 12.00 7.90 2.47
N ALA A 94 12.65 6.90 1.87
CA ALA A 94 13.95 6.43 2.32
C ALA A 94 15.01 7.54 2.28
N ASN A 95 15.02 8.37 1.22
CA ASN A 95 15.95 9.50 1.11
C ASN A 95 15.61 10.64 2.08
N LYS A 96 14.34 11.04 2.16
CA LYS A 96 13.88 12.17 2.98
C LYS A 96 14.10 11.94 4.47
N TYR A 97 13.85 10.73 4.94
CA TYR A 97 13.90 10.40 6.36
C TYR A 97 15.15 9.65 6.77
N ALA A 98 15.99 9.23 5.81
CA ALA A 98 17.16 8.38 6.05
C ALA A 98 16.82 7.09 6.84
N LEU A 99 15.65 6.51 6.56
CA LEU A 99 15.15 5.29 7.21
C LEU A 99 14.78 4.21 6.17
N PRO A 100 14.98 2.93 6.48
CA PRO A 100 14.37 1.83 5.72
C PRO A 100 12.87 2.07 5.57
N THR A 101 12.33 1.80 4.38
CA THR A 101 10.89 2.00 4.09
C THR A 101 10.28 0.70 3.60
N VAL A 102 9.25 0.24 4.31
CA VAL A 102 8.42 -0.92 3.97
C VAL A 102 7.15 -0.41 3.31
N LEU A 103 6.77 -1.03 2.21
CA LEU A 103 5.48 -0.81 1.55
C LEU A 103 4.56 -1.98 1.84
N MET A 104 3.40 -1.70 2.43
CA MET A 104 2.30 -2.64 2.61
C MET A 104 1.15 -2.29 1.67
N VAL A 105 0.60 -3.29 0.99
CA VAL A 105 -0.56 -3.12 0.11
C VAL A 105 -1.69 -4.03 0.58
N VAL A 106 -2.82 -3.43 0.95
CA VAL A 106 -4.02 -4.14 1.42
C VAL A 106 -4.99 -4.34 0.25
N CYS A 107 -5.36 -5.58 -0.02
CA CYS A 107 -6.24 -5.98 -1.11
C CYS A 107 -7.46 -6.76 -0.59
N GLN A 108 -8.63 -6.53 -1.20
CA GLN A 108 -9.87 -7.25 -0.84
C GLN A 108 -10.12 -8.49 -1.70
N ASP A 109 -9.30 -8.72 -2.73
CA ASP A 109 -9.43 -9.89 -3.59
C ASP A 109 -8.07 -10.52 -3.90
N ARG A 110 -8.06 -11.84 -4.05
CA ARG A 110 -6.84 -12.63 -4.28
C ARG A 110 -6.16 -12.27 -5.59
N ARG A 111 -6.90 -11.93 -6.64
CA ARG A 111 -6.34 -11.62 -7.97
C ARG A 111 -5.56 -10.30 -7.95
N THR A 112 -6.05 -9.29 -7.24
CA THR A 112 -5.33 -8.02 -7.04
C THR A 112 -4.15 -8.24 -6.10
N ALA A 113 -4.32 -9.01 -5.01
CA ALA A 113 -3.24 -9.34 -4.09
C ALA A 113 -2.06 -10.04 -4.78
N THR A 114 -2.32 -11.08 -5.57
CA THR A 114 -1.26 -11.77 -6.33
C THR A 114 -0.55 -10.82 -7.30
N TRP A 115 -1.29 -9.95 -7.99
CA TRP A 115 -0.70 -8.97 -8.90
C TRP A 115 0.16 -7.92 -8.20
N ALA A 116 -0.25 -7.48 -7.01
CA ALA A 116 0.49 -6.51 -6.19
C ALA A 116 1.77 -7.13 -5.59
N ALA A 117 1.76 -8.44 -5.32
CA ALA A 117 2.89 -9.17 -4.73
C ALA A 117 4.03 -9.45 -5.73
N GLU A 118 3.76 -9.36 -7.03
CA GLU A 118 4.78 -9.53 -8.07
C GLU A 118 5.86 -8.45 -7.93
N PRO A 119 7.15 -8.81 -7.81
CA PRO A 119 8.24 -7.83 -7.80
C PRO A 119 8.25 -7.00 -9.09
N ARG A 120 8.25 -5.68 -8.96
CA ARG A 120 8.24 -4.75 -10.11
C ARG A 120 9.60 -4.07 -10.23
N ARG A 121 10.30 -4.39 -11.32
CA ARG A 121 11.63 -3.85 -11.64
C ARG A 121 11.51 -2.61 -12.52
N MET A 122 12.23 -1.56 -12.16
CA MET A 122 12.42 -0.34 -12.91
C MET A 122 13.85 -0.30 -13.44
N GLY A 123 14.03 0.17 -14.68
CA GLY A 123 15.27 0.05 -15.43
C GLY A 123 15.07 -0.82 -16.67
N ILE A 124 16.13 -0.99 -17.47
CA ILE A 124 16.08 -1.89 -18.62
C ILE A 124 16.17 -3.35 -18.14
N PRO A 125 15.65 -4.34 -18.89
CA PRO A 125 15.64 -5.75 -18.46
C PRO A 125 16.99 -6.30 -18.02
N GLN A 126 18.07 -5.88 -18.67
CA GLN A 126 19.45 -6.31 -18.41
C GLN A 126 20.06 -5.63 -17.17
N CYS A 127 19.50 -4.50 -16.74
CA CYS A 127 20.02 -3.68 -15.65
C CYS A 127 18.87 -3.07 -14.83
N PRO A 128 18.19 -3.87 -13.99
CA PRO A 128 17.19 -3.35 -13.08
C PRO A 128 17.87 -2.45 -12.03
N THR A 129 17.37 -1.22 -11.88
CA THR A 129 17.93 -0.22 -10.96
C THR A 129 17.16 -0.15 -9.65
N VAL A 130 15.83 -0.25 -9.71
CA VAL A 130 14.95 -0.24 -8.53
C VAL A 130 14.00 -1.41 -8.63
N THR A 131 13.85 -2.19 -7.56
CA THR A 131 12.80 -3.21 -7.47
C THR A 131 11.89 -2.86 -6.31
N VAL A 132 10.61 -2.68 -6.59
CA VAL A 132 9.59 -2.55 -5.54
C VAL A 132 8.88 -3.88 -5.35
N GLN A 133 8.86 -4.34 -4.11
CA GLN A 133 8.22 -5.59 -3.70
C GLN A 133 7.40 -5.32 -2.43
N PRO A 134 6.08 -5.12 -2.55
CA PRO A 134 5.22 -4.85 -1.41
C PRO A 134 5.03 -6.07 -0.50
N LEU A 135 4.85 -5.83 0.80
CA LEU A 135 4.19 -6.75 1.71
C LEU A 135 2.68 -6.71 1.44
N VAL A 136 2.13 -7.78 0.87
CA VAL A 136 0.71 -7.79 0.48
C VAL A 136 -0.14 -8.47 1.53
N VAL A 137 -1.22 -7.79 1.91
CA VAL A 137 -2.28 -8.29 2.79
C VAL A 137 -3.52 -8.54 1.95
N GLY A 138 -4.15 -9.71 2.08
CA GLY A 138 -5.42 -9.99 1.44
C GLY A 138 -6.08 -11.29 1.91
N PRO A 139 -7.19 -11.72 1.28
CA PRO A 139 -8.02 -12.82 1.79
C PRO A 139 -7.33 -14.20 1.79
N HIS A 140 -6.12 -14.32 1.24
CA HIS A 140 -5.38 -15.58 1.17
C HIS A 140 -4.38 -15.74 2.32
N ASN A 141 -4.08 -14.67 3.07
CA ASN A 141 -3.12 -14.67 4.16
C ASN A 141 -3.61 -13.97 5.44
N MET A 142 -4.79 -13.34 5.38
CA MET A 142 -5.46 -12.84 6.57
C MET A 142 -6.22 -13.97 7.29
N PRO A 143 -6.23 -13.99 8.64
CA PRO A 143 -6.99 -14.97 9.39
C PRO A 143 -8.50 -14.75 9.21
N LEU A 144 -9.27 -15.84 9.16
CA LEU A 144 -10.72 -15.82 9.30
C LEU A 144 -11.06 -15.81 10.79
N ILE A 145 -11.38 -14.64 11.33
CA ILE A 145 -11.74 -14.49 12.76
C ILE A 145 -13.25 -14.66 12.92
N THR A 146 -13.67 -15.87 13.31
CA THR A 146 -15.09 -16.25 13.41
C THR A 146 -15.58 -16.46 14.84
N ASP A 147 -14.67 -16.49 15.81
CA ASP A 147 -14.99 -16.65 17.22
C ASP A 147 -15.11 -15.27 17.92
N PRO A 148 -16.22 -14.97 18.62
CA PRO A 148 -16.38 -13.69 19.32
C PRO A 148 -15.32 -13.40 20.38
N GLU A 149 -14.86 -14.42 21.13
CA GLU A 149 -13.82 -14.20 22.14
C GLU A 149 -12.50 -13.81 21.47
N GLN A 150 -12.10 -14.54 20.43
CA GLN A 150 -10.95 -14.19 19.60
C GLN A 150 -11.09 -12.78 18.98
N ALA A 151 -12.27 -12.44 18.45
CA ALA A 151 -12.55 -11.13 17.86
C ALA A 151 -12.36 -9.98 18.87
N GLY A 152 -12.75 -10.20 20.13
CA GLY A 152 -12.57 -9.23 21.21
C GLY A 152 -11.12 -9.02 21.64
N THR A 153 -10.21 -9.96 21.35
CA THR A 153 -8.78 -9.80 21.69
C THR A 153 -8.08 -8.74 20.84
N ASP A 154 -8.50 -8.57 19.58
CA ASP A 154 -7.94 -7.59 18.65
C ASP A 154 -9.02 -7.15 17.64
N ILE A 155 -9.79 -6.14 18.03
CA ILE A 155 -10.85 -5.57 17.20
C ILE A 155 -10.29 -4.93 15.92
N PRO A 156 -9.20 -4.13 15.93
CA PRO A 156 -8.58 -3.62 14.70
C PRO A 156 -8.25 -4.72 13.68
N LEU A 157 -7.64 -5.82 14.13
CA LEU A 157 -7.31 -6.94 13.25
C LEU A 157 -8.57 -7.64 12.74
N THR A 158 -9.60 -7.77 13.58
CA THR A 158 -10.89 -8.34 13.20
C THR A 158 -11.61 -7.49 12.15
N VAL A 159 -11.58 -6.16 12.28
CA VAL A 159 -12.09 -5.23 11.27
C VAL A 159 -11.33 -5.39 9.96
N LEU A 160 -9.99 -5.41 9.99
CA LEU A 160 -9.18 -5.62 8.79
C LEU A 160 -9.45 -7.00 8.15
N SER A 161 -9.63 -8.04 8.96
CA SER A 161 -10.05 -9.37 8.52
C SER A 161 -11.40 -9.30 7.79
N ALA A 162 -12.43 -8.65 8.37
CA ALA A 162 -13.73 -8.50 7.73
C ALA A 162 -13.65 -7.75 6.40
N VAL A 163 -12.89 -6.64 6.36
CA VAL A 163 -12.71 -5.83 5.15
C VAL A 163 -11.95 -6.58 4.05
N THR A 164 -10.93 -7.37 4.40
CA THR A 164 -10.16 -8.16 3.42
C THR A 164 -10.92 -9.37 2.90
N HIS A 165 -11.85 -9.92 3.69
CA HIS A 165 -12.73 -11.03 3.33
C HIS A 165 -14.13 -10.57 2.85
N ALA A 166 -14.31 -9.30 2.44
CA ALA A 166 -15.63 -8.76 2.09
C ALA A 166 -16.37 -9.55 0.98
N ALA A 167 -15.64 -10.25 0.11
CA ALA A 167 -16.19 -11.09 -0.95
C ALA A 167 -16.27 -12.59 -0.60
N ASP A 168 -15.86 -12.97 0.62
CA ASP A 168 -15.89 -14.36 1.07
C ASP A 168 -17.34 -14.82 1.30
N PRO A 169 -17.73 -16.04 0.85
CA PRO A 169 -19.07 -16.57 1.08
C PRO A 169 -19.48 -16.61 2.56
N ASP A 170 -18.53 -16.83 3.46
CA ASP A 170 -18.76 -17.01 4.89
C ASP A 170 -18.51 -15.73 5.71
N ILE A 171 -18.39 -14.57 5.05
CA ILE A 171 -18.17 -13.25 5.67
C ILE A 171 -19.16 -12.94 6.81
N GLY A 172 -20.40 -13.42 6.71
CA GLY A 172 -21.42 -13.22 7.73
C GLY A 172 -21.01 -13.76 9.11
N THR A 173 -20.20 -14.81 9.17
CA THR A 173 -19.70 -15.37 10.44
C THR A 173 -18.68 -14.45 11.09
N ILE A 174 -17.78 -13.86 10.29
CA ILE A 174 -16.78 -12.88 10.76
C ILE A 174 -17.50 -11.63 11.26
N LEU A 175 -18.47 -11.12 10.50
CA LEU A 175 -19.24 -9.95 10.86
C LEU A 175 -20.03 -10.17 12.16
N LYS A 176 -20.60 -11.35 12.36
CA LYS A 176 -21.30 -11.69 13.60
C LYS A 176 -20.36 -11.79 14.81
N ALA A 177 -19.16 -12.34 14.61
CA ALA A 177 -18.14 -12.36 15.66
C ALA A 177 -17.72 -10.94 16.05
N LEU A 178 -17.50 -10.08 15.05
CA LEU A 178 -17.19 -8.67 15.26
C LEU A 178 -18.34 -7.91 15.96
N SER A 179 -19.59 -8.06 15.52
CA SER A 179 -20.73 -7.38 16.16
C SER A 179 -20.86 -7.77 17.64
N THR A 180 -20.62 -9.05 17.95
CA THR A 180 -20.66 -9.55 19.32
C THR A 180 -19.50 -8.98 20.16
N ALA A 181 -18.29 -8.95 19.61
CA ALA A 181 -17.10 -8.41 20.27
C ALA A 181 -17.24 -6.90 20.58
N LEU A 182 -17.85 -6.13 19.67
CA LEU A 182 -18.05 -4.68 19.84
C LEU A 182 -19.00 -4.33 21.00
N ARG A 183 -19.80 -5.27 21.51
CA ARG A 183 -20.61 -5.04 22.72
C ARG A 183 -19.77 -4.93 23.99
N GLY A 184 -18.54 -5.45 23.96
CA GLY A 184 -17.62 -5.47 25.11
C GLY A 184 -16.73 -4.23 25.24
N VAL A 185 -16.79 -3.29 24.30
CA VAL A 185 -15.96 -2.06 24.30
C VAL A 185 -16.77 -0.81 24.57
N THR A 186 -16.07 0.32 24.70
CA THR A 186 -16.72 1.62 24.91
C THR A 186 -17.54 2.03 23.68
N GLU A 187 -18.56 2.87 23.89
CA GLU A 187 -19.42 3.36 22.80
C GLU A 187 -18.63 4.10 21.72
N ASP A 188 -17.68 4.95 22.10
CA ASP A 188 -16.85 5.70 21.16
C ASP A 188 -16.00 4.77 20.28
N GLU A 189 -15.39 3.74 20.87
CA GLU A 189 -14.63 2.73 20.13
C GLU A 189 -15.54 1.89 19.22
N ALA A 190 -16.70 1.46 19.72
CA ALA A 190 -17.66 0.69 18.93
C ALA A 190 -18.14 1.49 17.71
N ASN A 191 -18.50 2.76 17.90
CA ASN A 191 -18.92 3.66 16.83
C ASN A 191 -17.85 3.81 15.75
N ALA A 192 -16.59 3.98 16.14
CA ALA A 192 -15.48 4.12 15.20
C ALA A 192 -15.30 2.86 14.34
N TYR A 193 -15.29 1.67 14.96
CA TYR A 193 -15.10 0.41 14.22
C TYR A 193 -16.32 -0.01 13.41
N VAL A 194 -17.53 0.34 13.84
CA VAL A 194 -18.75 0.15 13.04
C VAL A 194 -18.66 0.90 11.72
N GLU A 195 -18.26 2.17 11.79
CA GLU A 195 -18.15 3.03 10.61
C GLU A 195 -16.99 2.59 9.70
N LEU A 196 -15.81 2.30 10.25
CA LEU A 196 -14.67 1.78 9.48
C LEU A 196 -15.01 0.48 8.76
N THR A 197 -15.73 -0.43 9.43
CA THR A 197 -16.18 -1.69 8.83
C THR A 197 -17.16 -1.41 7.69
N ALA A 198 -18.15 -0.54 7.91
CA ALA A 198 -19.13 -0.20 6.88
C ALA A 198 -18.48 0.41 5.62
N GLN A 199 -17.55 1.37 5.81
CA GLN A 199 -16.81 2.00 4.72
C GLN A 199 -15.95 0.99 3.97
N GLY A 200 -15.25 0.11 4.69
CA GLY A 200 -14.39 -0.93 4.11
C GLY A 200 -15.17 -1.98 3.31
N LEU A 201 -16.38 -2.35 3.75
CA LEU A 201 -17.25 -3.28 3.02
C LEU A 201 -17.92 -2.64 1.79
N SER A 202 -17.98 -1.31 1.70
CA SER A 202 -18.51 -0.54 0.58
C SER A 202 -19.92 -1.01 0.15
N LYS A 203 -20.26 -1.02 -1.14
CA LYS A 203 -21.58 -1.46 -1.65
C LYS A 203 -21.66 -2.98 -1.88
N SER A 204 -21.10 -3.78 -0.99
CA SER A 204 -21.11 -5.25 -1.10
C SER A 204 -22.30 -5.88 -0.36
N ARG A 205 -22.60 -7.15 -0.66
CA ARG A 205 -23.53 -7.97 0.14
C ARG A 205 -23.14 -8.01 1.62
N ALA A 206 -21.84 -7.99 1.92
CA ALA A 206 -21.34 -7.96 3.28
C ALA A 206 -21.72 -6.67 4.02
N ALA A 207 -21.80 -5.53 3.31
CA ALA A 207 -22.23 -4.28 3.91
C ALA A 207 -23.72 -4.28 4.31
N GLU A 208 -24.59 -4.93 3.53
CA GLU A 208 -25.99 -5.13 3.91
C GLU A 208 -26.11 -6.04 5.13
N GLN A 209 -25.32 -7.12 5.18
CA GLN A 209 -25.27 -8.00 6.35
C GLN A 209 -24.77 -7.26 7.59
N TRP A 210 -23.76 -6.41 7.44
CA TRP A 210 -23.24 -5.56 8.51
C TRP A 210 -24.30 -4.57 9.01
N ARG A 211 -25.00 -3.88 8.10
CA ARG A 211 -26.12 -2.98 8.43
C ARG A 211 -27.17 -3.68 9.29
N ASN A 212 -27.57 -4.90 8.90
CA ASN A 212 -28.56 -5.69 9.64
C ASN A 212 -28.05 -6.12 11.03
N LEU A 213 -26.78 -6.52 11.14
CA LEU A 213 -26.18 -6.87 12.42
C LEU A 213 -26.08 -5.65 13.35
N VAL A 214 -25.68 -4.49 12.83
CA VAL A 214 -25.64 -3.25 13.60
C VAL A 214 -27.05 -2.86 14.09
N ALA A 215 -28.06 -2.99 13.23
CA ALA A 215 -29.46 -2.74 13.57
C ALA A 215 -30.00 -3.68 14.66
N ALA A 216 -29.58 -4.94 14.66
CA ALA A 216 -30.06 -5.94 15.62
C ALA A 216 -29.27 -5.91 16.93
N ASP A 217 -27.94 -5.82 16.84
CA ASP A 217 -27.02 -6.13 17.93
C ASP A 217 -26.39 -4.90 18.59
N LEU A 218 -26.42 -3.75 17.91
CA LEU A 218 -25.69 -2.52 18.25
C LEU A 218 -26.58 -1.27 18.15
N SER A 219 -27.91 -1.47 18.14
CA SER A 219 -28.90 -0.42 17.96
C SER A 219 -28.92 0.63 19.05
N PHE A 220 -28.23 0.43 20.17
CA PHE A 220 -28.05 1.41 21.24
C PHE A 220 -26.93 2.41 20.95
N PHE A 221 -25.98 2.06 20.09
CA PHE A 221 -24.88 2.93 19.70
C PHE A 221 -25.31 3.99 18.67
N THR A 222 -24.61 5.11 18.67
CA THR A 222 -24.94 6.36 17.93
C THR A 222 -24.06 6.61 16.70
N SER A 223 -23.60 5.54 16.04
CA SER A 223 -22.84 5.68 14.79
C SER A 223 -23.70 6.26 13.65
N PRO A 224 -23.12 6.97 12.67
CA PRO A 224 -23.87 7.47 11.50
C PRO A 224 -24.63 6.37 10.77
N LEU A 225 -24.06 5.16 10.68
CA LEU A 225 -24.76 3.99 10.16
C LEU A 225 -25.98 3.65 11.01
N SER A 226 -25.84 3.58 12.34
CA SER A 226 -26.94 3.31 13.27
C SER A 226 -28.06 4.33 13.18
N GLU A 227 -27.73 5.62 13.06
CA GLU A 227 -28.71 6.70 12.88
C GLU A 227 -29.44 6.59 11.55
N SER A 228 -28.70 6.35 10.45
CA SER A 228 -29.31 6.18 9.12
C SER A 228 -30.29 5.01 9.05
N ILE A 229 -30.06 3.95 9.83
CA ILE A 229 -30.97 2.80 9.90
C ILE A 229 -32.25 3.14 10.69
N ARG A 230 -32.18 4.02 11.70
CA ARG A 230 -33.35 4.42 12.49
C ARG A 230 -34.29 5.37 11.75
N ASP A 231 -33.75 6.12 10.79
CA ASP A 231 -34.48 7.09 9.98
C ASP A 231 -35.16 6.48 8.73
N GLU A 232 -34.90 5.20 8.43
CA GLU A 232 -35.52 4.39 7.34
C GLU A 232 -36.82 3.71 7.79
#